data_AF-A0A6P7I4P1-F1
#
_entry.id   AF-A0A6P7I4P1-F1
#
_cell.length_a   1.000
_cell.length_b   1.000
_cell.length_c   1.000
_cell.angle_alpha   90.00
_cell.angle_beta   90.00
_cell.angle_gamma   90.00
#
_symmetry.space_group_name_H-M   'P 1'
#
loop_
_entity.id
_entity.type
_entity.pdbx_description
1 polymer ?
#
loop_
_entity_poly.entity_id
_entity_poly.type
_entity_poly.pdbx_seq_one_letter_code
_entity_poly.pdbx_strand_id
1 'polypeptide(L)'
;MVDFAMDVYKNLYPDKEIPHSLREKRSTVVAQLKQLQSATEPIVKMFEDPETTRQMQSTRDGRMLFDYLSEKHNKLCRAIYLPEENGHAEGLFLTETHCMTS
;
A
#
# COMPACT_ATOMS: atom_id res chain seq x y z
N MET A 1 -5.39 16.90 -3.37
CA MET A 1 -6.73 16.68 -2.78
C MET A 1 -7.79 17.09 -3.81
N VAL A 2 -8.55 16.14 -4.37
CA VAL A 2 -9.62 16.47 -5.36
C VAL A 2 -10.80 17.18 -4.66
N ASP A 3 -11.09 16.83 -3.41
CA ASP A 3 -12.16 17.46 -2.62
C ASP A 3 -11.91 18.95 -2.39
N PHE A 4 -10.66 19.34 -2.14
CA PHE A 4 -10.29 20.76 -2.03
C PHE A 4 -10.57 21.53 -3.31
N ALA A 5 -10.27 20.97 -4.49
CA ALA A 5 -10.58 21.60 -5.77
C ALA A 5 -12.10 21.72 -5.99
N MET A 6 -12.88 20.73 -5.54
CA MET A 6 -14.34 20.77 -5.57
C MET A 6 -14.92 21.83 -4.64
N ASP A 7 -14.33 22.02 -3.46
CA ASP A 7 -14.76 23.04 -2.48
C ASP A 7 -14.45 24.45 -2.96
N VAL A 8 -13.24 24.68 -3.49
CA VAL A 8 -12.88 25.96 -4.11
C VAL A 8 -13.79 26.26 -5.31
N TYR A 9 -14.11 25.27 -6.13
CA TYR A 9 -15.00 25.45 -7.28
C TYR A 9 -16.41 25.89 -6.86
N LYS A 10 -16.97 25.26 -5.82
CA LYS A 10 -18.27 25.66 -5.24
C LYS A 10 -18.25 27.08 -4.67
N ASN A 11 -17.14 27.46 -4.03
CA ASN A 11 -16.98 28.81 -3.48
C ASN A 11 -16.89 29.88 -4.58
N LEU A 12 -16.26 29.55 -5.72
CA LEU A 12 -16.14 30.47 -6.87
C LEU A 12 -17.41 30.54 -7.72
N TYR A 13 -18.15 29.43 -7.82
CA TYR A 13 -19.35 29.31 -8.65
C TYR A 13 -20.50 28.61 -7.90
N PRO A 14 -21.15 29.30 -6.95
CA PRO A 14 -22.19 28.69 -6.11
C PRO A 14 -23.41 28.22 -6.89
N ASP A 15 -23.74 28.88 -8.01
CA ASP A 15 -24.91 28.55 -8.85
C ASP A 15 -24.62 27.48 -9.92
N LYS A 16 -23.38 27.01 -10.02
CA LYS A 16 -22.97 26.01 -11.01
C LYS A 16 -22.71 24.67 -10.36
N GLU A 17 -23.16 23.60 -11.01
CA GLU A 17 -22.85 22.25 -10.56
C GLU A 17 -21.36 21.92 -10.73
N ILE A 18 -20.85 21.04 -9.85
CA ILE A 18 -19.47 20.56 -9.93
C ILE A 18 -19.27 19.79 -11.25
N PRO A 19 -18.23 20.11 -12.04
CA PRO A 19 -17.89 19.43 -13.28
C PRO A 19 -17.79 17.90 -13.10
N HIS A 20 -18.35 17.17 -14.06
CA HIS A 20 -18.32 15.71 -14.07
C HIS A 20 -16.90 15.15 -14.00
N SER A 21 -15.94 15.81 -14.65
CA SER A 21 -14.52 15.43 -14.63
C SER A 21 -13.91 15.41 -13.22
N LEU A 22 -14.31 16.30 -12.32
CA LEU A 22 -13.83 16.30 -10.92
C LEU A 22 -14.46 15.16 -10.12
N ARG A 23 -15.74 14.87 -10.36
CA ARG A 23 -16.44 13.74 -9.73
C ARG A 23 -15.84 12.41 -10.17
N GLU A 24 -15.53 12.27 -11.44
CA GLU A 24 -14.89 11.09 -12.01
C GLU A 24 -13.48 10.89 -11.43
N LYS A 25 -12.65 11.94 -11.42
CA LYS A 25 -11.34 11.89 -10.76
C LYS A 25 -11.43 11.48 -9.30
N ARG A 26 -12.42 11.97 -8.56
CA ARG A 26 -12.66 11.54 -7.17
C ARG A 26 -12.99 10.06 -7.10
N SER A 27 -13.86 9.56 -7.98
CA SER A 27 -14.22 8.13 -8.04
C SER A 27 -13.01 7.25 -8.30
N THR A 28 -12.17 7.60 -9.28
CA THR A 28 -10.94 6.87 -9.60
C THR A 28 -9.98 6.81 -8.43
N VAL A 29 -9.70 7.95 -7.79
CA VAL A 29 -8.78 8.03 -6.65
C VAL A 29 -9.32 7.22 -5.47
N VAL A 30 -10.62 7.30 -5.19
CA VAL A 30 -11.25 6.51 -4.10
C VAL A 30 -11.22 5.02 -4.40
N ALA A 31 -11.41 4.60 -5.65
CA ALA A 31 -11.33 3.20 -6.04
C ALA A 31 -9.91 2.64 -5.84
N GLN A 32 -8.89 3.37 -6.30
CA GLN A 32 -7.48 3.01 -6.09
C GLN A 32 -7.13 2.98 -4.60
N LEU A 33 -7.59 3.96 -3.83
CA LEU A 33 -7.35 4.02 -2.39
C LEU A 33 -7.98 2.82 -1.67
N LYS A 34 -9.20 2.42 -2.01
CA LYS A 34 -9.84 1.22 -1.44
C LYS A 34 -9.08 -0.06 -1.80
N GLN A 35 -8.61 -0.16 -3.03
CA GLN A 35 -7.79 -1.29 -3.47
C GLN A 35 -6.48 -1.38 -2.68
N LEU A 36 -5.77 -0.25 -2.55
CA LEU A 36 -4.54 -0.17 -1.77
C LEU A 36 -4.81 -0.49 -0.29
N GLN A 37 -5.87 0.07 0.29
CA GLN A 37 -6.26 -0.19 1.67
C GLN A 37 -6.50 -1.68 1.91
N SER A 38 -7.22 -2.36 1.02
CA SER A 38 -7.45 -3.81 1.10
C SER A 38 -6.16 -4.61 0.97
N ALA A 39 -5.23 -4.19 0.10
CA ALA A 39 -3.93 -4.82 -0.03
C ALA A 39 -3.05 -4.64 1.23
N THR A 40 -3.16 -3.49 1.91
CA THR A 40 -2.39 -3.18 3.12
C THR A 40 -3.04 -3.64 4.42
N GLU A 41 -4.34 -3.93 4.43
CA GLU A 41 -5.09 -4.40 5.60
C GLU A 41 -4.43 -5.59 6.33
N PRO A 42 -3.97 -6.67 5.66
CA PRO A 42 -3.30 -7.77 6.36
C PRO A 42 -1.97 -7.36 7.00
N ILE A 43 -1.29 -6.35 6.44
CA ILE A 43 -0.04 -5.81 6.98
C ILE A 43 -0.34 -5.04 8.26
N VAL A 44 -1.36 -4.18 8.24
CA VAL A 44 -1.77 -3.42 9.42
C VAL A 44 -2.20 -4.36 10.54
N LYS A 45 -3.01 -5.37 10.25
CA LYS A 45 -3.43 -6.38 11.24
C LYS A 45 -2.27 -7.17 11.84
N MET A 46 -1.21 -7.41 11.07
CA MET A 46 0.01 -8.04 11.57
C MET A 46 0.70 -7.16 12.63
N PHE A 47 0.79 -5.85 12.38
CA PHE A 47 1.39 -4.91 13.31
C PHE A 47 0.50 -4.60 14.52
N GLU A 48 -0.82 -4.80 14.43
CA GLU A 48 -1.74 -4.67 15.56
C GLU A 48 -1.64 -5.85 16.55
N ASP A 49 -1.07 -6.99 16.14
CA ASP A 49 -0.90 -8.15 17.01
C ASP A 49 0.16 -7.85 18.10
N PRO A 50 -0.22 -7.92 19.40
CA PRO A 50 0.70 -7.64 20.50
C PRO A 50 1.84 -8.66 20.60
N GLU A 51 1.66 -9.89 20.12
CA GLU A 51 2.73 -10.89 20.08
C GLU A 51 3.80 -10.48 19.06
N THR A 52 3.36 -10.13 17.85
CA THR A 52 4.23 -9.63 16.78
C THR A 52 4.95 -8.35 17.21
N THR A 53 4.25 -7.40 17.85
CA THR A 53 4.86 -6.16 18.38
C THR A 53 5.94 -6.44 19.43
N ARG A 54 5.71 -7.40 20.33
CA ARG A 54 6.71 -7.81 21.32
C ARG A 54 7.94 -8.44 20.66
N GLN A 55 7.73 -9.29 19.66
CA GLN A 55 8.84 -9.91 18.92
C GLN A 55 9.66 -8.89 18.13
N MET A 56 9.03 -7.85 17.58
CA MET A 56 9.73 -6.74 16.94
C MET A 56 10.58 -5.94 17.92
N GLN A 57 10.16 -5.81 19.17
CA GLN A 57 10.90 -5.08 20.21
C GLN A 57 12.02 -5.91 20.85
N SER A 58 11.85 -7.23 20.94
CA SER A 58 12.84 -8.15 21.52
C SER A 58 13.93 -8.56 20.53
N THR A 59 13.59 -8.66 19.24
CA THR A 59 14.51 -9.15 18.20
C THR A 59 15.45 -8.04 17.74
N ARG A 60 16.75 -8.23 17.97
CA ARG A 60 17.80 -7.23 17.66
C ARG A 60 18.33 -7.31 16.22
N ASP A 61 18.09 -8.43 15.52
CA ASP A 61 18.53 -8.64 14.14
C ASP A 61 17.33 -8.53 13.18
N GLY A 62 17.41 -7.59 12.24
CA GLY A 62 16.35 -7.35 11.26
C GLY A 62 16.13 -8.53 10.30
N ARG A 63 17.14 -9.37 10.04
CA ARG A 63 16.99 -10.58 9.21
C ARG A 63 16.18 -11.65 9.92
N MET A 64 16.53 -11.98 11.16
CA MET A 64 15.78 -12.95 11.96
C MET A 64 14.31 -12.53 12.18
N LEU A 65 14.09 -11.23 12.38
CA LEU A 65 12.74 -10.68 12.47
C LEU A 65 11.97 -10.83 11.15
N PHE A 66 12.62 -10.55 10.02
CA PHE A 66 12.02 -10.71 8.70
C PHE A 66 11.68 -12.18 8.40
N ASP A 67 12.54 -13.11 8.78
CA ASP A 67 12.30 -14.55 8.61
C ASP A 67 11.09 -15.00 9.46
N TYR A 68 11.04 -14.61 10.75
CA TYR A 68 9.90 -14.87 11.63
C TYR A 68 8.58 -14.32 11.06
N LEU A 69 8.60 -13.08 10.56
CA LEU A 69 7.44 -12.43 9.98
C LEU A 69 7.03 -13.07 8.65
N SER A 70 7.99 -13.54 7.85
CA SER A 70 7.74 -14.20 6.56
C SER A 70 7.18 -15.60 6.74
N GLU A 71 7.68 -16.37 7.70
CA GLU A 71 7.16 -17.70 8.07
C GLU A 71 5.74 -17.62 8.63
N LYS A 72 5.46 -16.65 9.51
CA LYS A 72 4.13 -16.45 10.10
C LYS A 72 3.15 -15.81 9.11
N HIS A 73 3.66 -14.99 8.18
CA HIS A 73 2.85 -14.19 7.25
C HIS A 73 3.46 -14.09 5.83
N ASN A 74 3.26 -15.14 5.01
CA ASN A 74 3.63 -15.20 3.58
C ASN A 74 3.21 -13.98 2.71
N LYS A 75 2.26 -13.17 3.19
CA LYS A 75 1.77 -11.97 2.48
C LYS A 75 2.69 -10.74 2.63
N LEU A 76 3.57 -10.71 3.64
CA LEU A 76 4.46 -9.58 3.91
C LEU A 76 5.55 -9.44 2.84
N CYS A 77 6.15 -10.56 2.41
CA CYS A 77 7.16 -10.59 1.35
C CYS A 77 6.67 -9.95 0.04
N ARG A 78 5.42 -10.22 -0.35
CA ARG A 78 4.84 -9.66 -1.58
C ARG A 78 4.57 -8.15 -1.50
N ALA A 79 4.33 -7.62 -0.31
CA ALA A 79 4.06 -6.19 -0.13
C ALA A 79 5.34 -5.34 -0.10
N ILE A 80 6.44 -5.89 0.43
CA ILE A 80 7.75 -5.20 0.46
C ILE A 80 8.42 -5.22 -0.92
N TYR A 81 8.11 -6.23 -1.75
CA TYR A 81 8.59 -6.38 -3.13
C TYR A 81 7.50 -6.04 -4.15
N LEU A 82 6.91 -4.84 -4.08
CA LEU A 82 6.08 -4.33 -5.18
C LEU A 82 7.00 -3.74 -6.26
N PRO A 83 7.04 -4.29 -7.49
CA PRO A 83 7.66 -3.59 -8.61
C PRO A 83 6.82 -2.34 -8.92
N GLU A 84 7.45 -1.17 -8.99
CA GLU A 84 6.83 0.01 -9.59
C GLU A 84 6.56 -0.30 -11.06
N GLU A 85 5.34 -0.71 -11.39
CA GLU A 85 4.84 -0.68 -12.77
C GLU A 85 4.56 0.78 -13.16
N ASN A 86 5.63 1.54 -13.40
CA ASN A 86 5.61 2.79 -14.13
C ASN A 86 6.81 2.83 -15.09
N GLY A 87 6.63 2.19 -16.24
CA GLY A 87 7.19 2.62 -17.53
C GLY A 87 8.62 3.16 -17.57
N HIS A 88 9.62 2.32 -17.34
CA HIS A 88 10.81 2.24 -18.21
C HIS A 88 11.49 0.90 -17.95
N ALA A 89 11.36 -0.02 -18.91
CA ALA A 89 12.05 -1.29 -18.89
C ALA A 89 13.53 -1.06 -19.18
N GLU A 90 14.36 -1.01 -18.15
CA GLU A 90 15.81 -1.18 -18.26
C GLU A 90 16.31 -1.94 -17.02
N GLY A 91 16.61 -3.23 -17.21
CA GLY A 91 17.78 -3.85 -16.62
C GLY A 91 17.71 -4.39 -15.18
N LEU A 92 17.53 -5.72 -15.11
CA LEU A 92 18.37 -6.68 -14.37
C LEU A 92 18.25 -6.80 -12.84
N PHE A 93 18.12 -8.07 -12.41
CA PHE A 93 18.27 -8.60 -11.04
C PHE A 93 17.14 -8.21 -10.06
N LEU A 94 16.14 -9.04 -9.75
CA LEU A 94 16.22 -10.38 -9.18
C LEU A 94 14.84 -11.05 -9.28
N THR A 95 14.61 -11.79 -10.36
CA THR A 95 13.69 -12.92 -10.31
C THR A 95 14.51 -14.15 -9.95
N GLU A 96 13.98 -14.95 -9.03
CA GLU A 96 14.42 -16.32 -8.70
C GLU A 96 15.61 -16.43 -7.74
N THR A 97 15.32 -16.79 -6.48
CA THR A 97 15.83 -17.97 -5.74
C THR A 97 15.99 -17.67 -4.24
N HIS A 98 14.93 -17.80 -3.43
CA HIS A 98 15.08 -18.37 -2.06
C HIS A 98 13.79 -18.62 -1.27
N CYS A 99 12.58 -18.33 -1.77
CA CYS A 99 11.35 -18.63 -1.00
C CYS A 99 10.92 -20.12 -1.02
N MET A 100 11.73 -21.04 -1.56
CA MET A 100 11.47 -22.49 -1.53
C MET A 100 12.76 -23.29 -1.41
N THR A 101 13.37 -23.33 -0.23
CA THR A 101 14.05 -24.51 0.35
C THR A 101 14.70 -24.09 1.68
N SER A 102 13.96 -24.21 2.78
CA SER A 102 14.34 -25.03 3.94
C SER A 102 13.19 -25.04 4.94
#